data_AF-A0A1B6HY75-F1
#
_entry.id   AF-A0A1B6HY75-F1
#
_cell.length_a   1.000
_cell.length_b   1.000
_cell.length_c   1.000
_cell.angle_alpha   90.00
_cell.angle_beta   90.00
_cell.angle_gamma   90.00
#
_symmetry.space_group_name_H-M   'P 1'
#
loop_
_entity.id
_entity.type
_entity.pdbx_description
1 polymer ?
#
loop_
_entity_poly.entity_id
_entity_poly.type
_entity_poly.pdbx_seq_one_letter_code
_entity_poly.pdbx_strand_id
1 'polypeptide(L)'
;MNQAMELDIWKGDWGLASIDLDCLRLVTYCKFAGAPIHINIKNHTLKTPNGKLPVFRHYKRTLCSFEAVSSYLTSKNLSPDFGLTQKQKADVVAFTMFLKEFLYPALLYV
;
A
#
# COMPACT_ATOMS: atom_id res chain seq x y z
N MET A 1 11.18 10.35 -20.68
CA MET A 1 10.96 8.90 -20.50
C MET A 1 10.13 8.72 -19.24
N ASN A 2 8.83 8.49 -19.36
CA ASN A 2 7.98 8.21 -18.20
C ASN A 2 8.27 6.78 -17.74
N GLN A 3 9.01 6.63 -16.65
CA GLN A 3 9.28 5.32 -16.08
C GLN A 3 8.01 4.82 -15.36
N ALA A 4 7.64 3.56 -15.54
CA ALA A 4 6.46 2.99 -14.91
C ALA A 4 6.65 2.90 -13.39
N MET A 5 5.55 3.10 -12.63
CA MET A 5 5.55 2.80 -11.20
C MET A 5 5.42 1.29 -11.02
N GLU A 6 6.29 0.69 -10.22
CA GLU A 6 6.29 -0.75 -9.97
C GLU A 6 5.93 -1.03 -8.51
N LEU A 7 5.16 -2.09 -8.28
CA LEU A 7 4.78 -2.54 -6.96
C LEU A 7 4.98 -4.05 -6.84
N ASP A 8 5.99 -4.44 -6.08
CA ASP A 8 6.21 -5.83 -5.73
C ASP A 8 5.30 -6.22 -4.57
N ILE A 9 4.56 -7.32 -4.73
CA ILE A 9 3.63 -7.85 -3.71
C ILE A 9 3.80 -9.35 -3.52
N TRP A 10 3.29 -9.86 -2.40
CA TRP A 10 3.08 -11.29 -2.21
C TRP A 10 2.02 -11.82 -3.17
N LYS A 11 2.16 -13.10 -3.54
CA LYS A 11 1.14 -13.80 -4.34
C LYS A 11 -0.21 -13.80 -3.60
N GLY A 12 -1.28 -13.58 -4.34
CA GLY A 12 -2.66 -13.67 -3.85
C GLY A 12 -3.22 -15.08 -3.80
N ASP A 13 -4.29 -15.23 -3.03
CA ASP A 13 -5.16 -16.41 -2.97
C ASP A 13 -6.60 -15.97 -2.63
N TRP A 14 -7.57 -16.89 -2.66
CA TRP A 14 -9.00 -16.64 -2.36
C TRP A 14 -9.65 -15.52 -3.19
N GLY A 15 -9.15 -15.29 -4.40
CA GLY A 15 -9.60 -14.19 -5.27
C GLY A 15 -9.07 -12.81 -4.86
N LEU A 16 -8.18 -12.72 -3.87
CA LEU A 16 -7.53 -11.48 -3.45
C LEU A 16 -6.23 -11.25 -4.24
N ALA A 17 -5.83 -9.98 -4.35
CA ALA A 17 -4.60 -9.60 -5.06
C ALA A 17 -3.32 -10.06 -4.35
N SER A 18 -3.36 -10.23 -3.03
CA SER A 18 -2.26 -10.67 -2.16
C SER A 18 -2.84 -11.33 -0.91
N ILE A 19 -2.16 -12.32 -0.34
CA ILE A 19 -2.48 -12.87 0.99
C ILE A 19 -2.04 -11.95 2.14
N ASP A 20 -1.10 -11.04 1.85
CA ASP A 20 -0.55 -10.09 2.82
C ASP A 20 -1.36 -8.79 2.89
N LEU A 21 -1.66 -8.35 4.11
CA LEU A 21 -2.48 -7.16 4.39
C LEU A 21 -1.84 -5.86 3.90
N ASP A 22 -0.54 -5.67 4.10
CA ASP A 22 0.14 -4.44 3.70
C ASP A 22 0.18 -4.33 2.17
N CYS A 23 0.42 -5.45 1.47
CA CYS A 23 0.31 -5.54 0.03
C CYS A 23 -1.10 -5.19 -0.46
N LEU A 24 -2.15 -5.75 0.15
CA LEU A 24 -3.54 -5.44 -0.21
C LEU A 24 -3.87 -3.96 0.00
N ARG A 25 -3.46 -3.40 1.15
CA ARG A 25 -3.66 -1.99 1.48
C ARG A 25 -3.03 -1.10 0.42
N LEU A 26 -1.79 -1.40 0.03
CA LEU A 26 -1.05 -0.57 -0.91
C LEU A 26 -1.56 -0.70 -2.36
N VAL A 27 -1.88 -1.92 -2.81
CA VAL A 27 -2.51 -2.16 -4.12
C VAL A 27 -3.83 -1.39 -4.21
N THR A 28 -4.66 -1.49 -3.18
CA THR A 28 -5.97 -0.82 -3.14
C THR A 28 -5.82 0.70 -3.18
N TYR A 29 -4.94 1.25 -2.34
CA TYR A 29 -4.66 2.69 -2.33
C TYR A 29 -4.22 3.19 -3.69
N CYS A 30 -3.29 2.49 -4.35
CA CYS A 30 -2.79 2.89 -5.65
C CYS A 30 -3.84 2.81 -6.75
N LYS A 31 -4.70 1.79 -6.73
CA LYS A 31 -5.84 1.67 -7.66
C LYS A 31 -6.82 2.82 -7.48
N PHE A 32 -7.20 3.14 -6.24
CA PHE A 32 -8.10 4.27 -5.97
C PHE A 32 -7.48 5.63 -6.27
N ALA A 33 -6.16 5.76 -6.13
CA ALA A 33 -5.43 6.96 -6.54
C ALA A 33 -5.35 7.14 -8.07
N GLY A 34 -5.76 6.14 -8.86
CA GLY A 34 -5.59 6.15 -10.32
C GLY A 34 -4.13 6.08 -10.77
N ALA A 35 -3.23 5.57 -9.93
CA ALA A 35 -1.81 5.50 -10.24
C ALA A 35 -1.54 4.38 -11.29
N PRO A 36 -0.76 4.66 -12.35
CA PRO A 36 -0.43 3.68 -13.38
C PRO A 36 0.67 2.73 -12.88
N ILE A 37 0.26 1.75 -12.06
CA ILE A 37 1.17 0.81 -11.41
C ILE A 37 1.23 -0.53 -12.14
N HIS A 38 2.44 -1.02 -12.35
CA HIS A 38 2.72 -2.39 -12.73
C HIS A 38 2.92 -3.26 -11.48
N ILE A 39 2.07 -4.26 -11.31
CA ILE A 39 2.12 -5.17 -10.15
C ILE A 39 3.02 -6.36 -10.48
N ASN A 40 4.05 -6.55 -9.68
CA ASN A 40 4.97 -7.68 -9.77
C ASN A 40 4.70 -8.66 -8.63
N ILE A 41 4.30 -9.89 -8.96
CA ILE A 41 4.14 -10.93 -7.95
C ILE A 41 5.51 -11.51 -7.60
N LYS A 42 5.84 -11.53 -6.31
CA LYS A 42 7.08 -12.09 -5.76
C LYS A 42 6.76 -13.21 -4.78
N ASN A 43 7.69 -14.18 -4.71
CA ASN A 43 7.61 -15.34 -3.81
C ASN A 43 8.74 -15.33 -2.76
N HIS A 44 9.57 -14.29 -2.72
CA HIS A 44 10.69 -14.17 -1.81
C HIS A 44 11.04 -12.70 -1.54
N THR A 45 11.69 -12.43 -0.41
CA THR A 45 12.07 -11.08 0.03
C THR A 45 13.57 -10.79 -0.09
N LEU A 46 14.36 -11.71 -0.66
CA LEU A 46 15.83 -11.61 -0.76
C LEU A 46 16.35 -10.30 -1.40
N LYS A 47 15.56 -9.67 -2.28
CA LYS A 47 15.92 -8.42 -2.97
C LYS A 47 15.13 -7.19 -2.47
N THR A 48 14.60 -7.26 -1.25
CA THR A 48 13.84 -6.16 -0.63
C THR A 48 14.70 -5.42 0.40
N PRO A 49 14.63 -4.08 0.50
CA PRO A 49 15.51 -3.32 1.40
C PRO A 49 15.35 -3.64 2.89
N ASN A 50 14.15 -4.00 3.30
CA ASN A 50 13.78 -4.27 4.70
C ASN A 50 13.37 -5.73 4.94
N GLY A 51 13.60 -6.63 3.98
CA GLY A 51 13.22 -8.04 4.08
C GLY A 51 11.71 -8.29 4.01
N LYS A 52 10.90 -7.30 3.62
CA LYS A 52 9.43 -7.37 3.58
C LYS A 52 8.88 -6.91 2.24
N LEU A 53 7.65 -7.34 1.95
CA LEU A 53 6.80 -6.82 0.89
C LEU A 53 5.61 -6.11 1.58
N PRO A 54 4.97 -5.12 0.93
CA PRO A 54 5.19 -4.68 -0.45
C PRO A 54 6.41 -3.75 -0.62
N VAL A 55 6.94 -3.67 -1.85
CA VAL A 55 8.00 -2.71 -2.22
C VAL A 55 7.57 -1.91 -3.44
N PHE A 56 7.45 -0.60 -3.29
CA PHE A 56 7.14 0.32 -4.37
C PHE A 56 8.44 0.90 -4.95
N ARG A 57 8.55 0.90 -6.29
CA ARG A 57 9.69 1.50 -7.00
C ARG A 57 9.22 2.45 -8.08
N HIS A 58 9.86 3.61 -8.14
CA HIS A 58 9.67 4.55 -9.23
C HIS A 58 10.92 5.44 -9.37
N TYR A 59 11.48 5.48 -10.58
CA TYR A 59 12.78 6.09 -10.85
C TYR A 59 13.88 5.53 -9.93
N LYS A 60 14.49 6.39 -9.11
CA LYS A 60 15.56 6.04 -8.16
C LYS A 60 15.05 5.85 -6.73
N ARG A 61 13.72 5.85 -6.51
CA ARG A 61 13.12 5.72 -5.17
C ARG A 61 12.61 4.30 -4.97
N THR A 62 12.97 3.75 -3.82
CA THR A 62 12.42 2.49 -3.31
C THR A 62 11.75 2.79 -1.98
N LEU A 63 10.44 2.55 -1.88
CA LEU A 63 9.63 2.86 -0.71
C LEU A 63 8.98 1.58 -0.20
N CYS A 64 9.04 1.34 1.11
CA CYS A 64 8.62 0.07 1.72
C CYS A 64 7.58 0.25 2.83
N SER A 65 7.04 1.47 3.03
CA SER A 65 5.97 1.74 3.99
C SER A 65 4.79 2.41 3.31
N PHE A 66 3.60 2.20 3.87
CA PHE A 66 2.37 2.81 3.36
C PHE A 66 2.46 4.34 3.38
N GLU A 67 2.96 4.92 4.47
CA GLU A 67 3.08 6.36 4.68
C GLU A 67 4.04 7.01 3.68
N ALA A 68 5.15 6.33 3.36
CA ALA A 68 6.12 6.83 2.39
C ALA A 68 5.53 6.83 0.98
N VAL A 69 4.79 5.78 0.62
CA VAL A 69 4.17 5.65 -0.71
C VAL A 69 2.97 6.59 -0.86
N SER A 70 2.10 6.69 0.14
CA SER A 70 0.93 7.58 0.08
C SER A 70 1.36 9.05 0.01
N SER A 71 2.37 9.45 0.78
CA SER A 71 2.99 10.78 0.68
C SER A 71 3.62 11.02 -0.69
N TYR A 72 4.32 10.01 -1.23
CA TYR A 72 4.92 10.10 -2.57
C TYR A 72 3.86 10.29 -3.66
N LEU A 73 2.80 9.48 -3.66
CA LEU A 73 1.72 9.59 -4.64
C LEU A 73 0.96 10.91 -4.49
N THR A 74 0.73 11.37 -3.25
CA THR A 74 0.14 12.69 -2.99
C THR A 74 1.00 13.81 -3.58
N SER A 75 2.33 13.74 -3.47
CA SER A 75 3.24 14.72 -4.11
C SER A 75 3.21 14.70 -5.65
N LYS A 76 2.63 13.65 -6.25
CA LYS A 76 2.41 13.50 -7.69
C LYS A 76 0.98 13.82 -8.11
N ASN A 77 0.18 14.43 -7.23
CA ASN A 77 -1.25 14.68 -7.44
C ASN A 77 -2.06 13.39 -7.67
N LEU A 78 -1.64 12.28 -7.03
CA LEU A 78 -2.32 10.98 -7.05
C LEU A 78 -2.70 10.62 -5.62
N SER A 79 -3.77 11.22 -5.10
CA SER A 79 -4.32 10.89 -3.79
C SER A 79 -5.80 10.61 -3.92
N PRO A 80 -6.30 9.48 -3.38
CA PRO A 80 -7.74 9.22 -3.34
C PRO A 80 -8.45 10.18 -2.37
N ASP A 81 -7.70 10.86 -1.49
CA ASP A 81 -8.24 11.63 -0.37
C ASP A 81 -8.39 13.14 -0.67
N PHE A 82 -8.16 13.59 -1.92
CA PHE A 82 -8.19 15.02 -2.25
C PHE A 82 -9.53 15.70 -1.96
N GLY A 83 -10.63 14.97 -2.03
CA GLY A 83 -11.98 15.49 -1.76
C GLY A 83 -12.40 15.46 -0.29
N LEU A 84 -11.57 14.95 0.63
CA LEU A 84 -11.99 14.76 2.02
C LEU A 84 -11.87 16.05 2.84
N THR A 85 -12.91 16.30 3.65
CA THR A 85 -12.92 17.35 4.68
C THR A 85 -11.96 17.00 5.83
N GLN A 86 -11.60 17.99 6.65
CA GLN A 86 -10.75 17.75 7.83
C GLN A 86 -11.36 16.73 8.80
N LYS A 87 -12.69 16.78 8.99
CA LYS A 87 -13.41 15.81 9.82
C LYS A 87 -13.27 14.39 9.28
N GLN A 88 -13.50 14.20 7.98
CA GLN A 88 -13.38 12.88 7.34
C GLN A 88 -11.94 12.35 7.41
N LYS A 89 -10.92 13.22 7.30
CA LYS A 89 -9.52 12.81 7.48
C LYS A 89 -9.25 12.34 8.91
N ALA A 90 -9.82 13.02 9.91
CA ALA A 90 -9.72 12.58 11.31
C ALA A 90 -10.42 11.22 11.51
N ASP A 91 -11.60 11.04 10.92
CA ASP A 91 -12.34 9.77 10.96
C ASP A 91 -11.52 8.62 10.34
N VAL A 92 -10.85 8.84 9.20
CA VAL A 92 -9.95 7.84 8.58
C VAL A 92 -8.84 7.40 9.52
N VAL A 93 -8.21 8.35 10.24
CA VAL A 93 -7.18 8.02 11.23
C VAL A 93 -7.77 7.22 12.38
N ALA A 94 -8.92 7.64 12.92
CA ALA A 94 -9.59 6.96 14.02
C ALA A 94 -9.95 5.51 13.66
N PHE A 95 -10.56 5.28 12.49
CA PHE A 95 -10.91 3.94 12.03
C PHE A 95 -9.68 3.09 11.72
N THR A 96 -8.60 3.68 11.19
CA THR A 96 -7.35 2.94 10.96
C THR A 96 -6.77 2.43 12.27
N MET A 97 -6.76 3.26 13.32
CA MET A 97 -6.29 2.85 14.65
C MET A 97 -7.20 1.80 15.27
N PHE A 98 -8.52 1.98 15.18
CA PHE A 98 -9.48 1.00 15.66
C PHE A 98 -9.27 -0.39 15.03
N LEU A 99 -9.14 -0.47 13.70
CA LEU A 99 -8.87 -1.74 13.02
C LEU A 99 -7.54 -2.37 13.47
N LYS A 100 -6.52 -1.55 13.67
CA LYS A 100 -5.21 -2.01 14.13
C LYS A 100 -5.22 -2.52 15.57
N GLU A 101 -5.98 -1.89 16.45
CA GLU A 101 -6.05 -2.27 17.87
C GLU A 101 -6.94 -3.49 18.11
N PHE A 102 -8.08 -3.57 17.43
CA PHE A 102 -9.10 -4.57 17.73
C PHE A 102 -9.12 -5.74 16.75
N LEU A 103 -8.93 -5.50 15.45
CA LEU A 103 -9.08 -6.54 14.43
C LEU A 103 -7.75 -7.24 14.10
N TYR A 104 -6.65 -6.50 14.07
CA TYR A 104 -5.34 -7.07 13.73
C TYR A 104 -4.88 -8.17 14.71
N PRO A 105 -5.03 -8.03 16.05
CA PRO A 105 -4.69 -9.12 16.96
C PRO A 105 -5.57 -10.35 16.75
N ALA A 106 -6.86 -10.15 16.49
CA ALA A 106 -7.77 -11.25 16.21
C ALA A 106 -7.30 -12.05 14.99
N LEU A 107 -6.80 -11.40 13.93
CA LEU A 107 -6.25 -12.10 12.76
C LEU A 107 -4.95 -12.87 13.06
N LEU A 108 -4.08 -12.34 13.91
CA LEU A 108 -2.79 -12.96 14.21
C LEU A 108 -2.88 -14.16 15.14
N TYR A 109 -3.88 -14.19 16.03
CA TYR A 109 -4.00 -15.16 17.12
C TYR A 109 -5.28 -15.99 17.04
N VAL A 110 -5.85 -16.17 15.83
CA VAL A 110 -6.92 -17.16 15.58
C VAL A 110 -6.42 -18.58 15.89
#